data_AF-A0A9D4QDE1-F1
#
_entry.id   AF-A0A9D4QDE1-F1
#
_cell.length_a   1.000
_cell.length_b   1.000
_cell.length_c   1.000
_cell.angle_alpha   90.00
_cell.angle_beta   90.00
_cell.angle_gamma   90.00
#
_symmetry.space_group_name_H-M   'P 1'
#
loop_
_entity.id
_entity.type
_entity.pdbx_description
1 polymer ?
#
loop_
_entity_poly.entity_id
_entity_poly.type
_entity_poly.pdbx_seq_one_letter_code
_entity_poly.pdbx_strand_id
1 'polypeptide(L)'
;MDSVRDSVDGSWNRLHLLTGQDLYNIQRDFNINCDERLHSDDYTSVLLWVEKMKLLDDNPVLFFKQQGTTDNATVLQRQDTELLDDDDFMLAMMTNPQKELLEKLGSDRLCVDGTHGTTGKC
;
A
#
# COMPACT_ATOMS: atom_id res chain seq x y z
N MET A 1 11.34 -25.23 -8.69
CA MET A 1 9.89 -24.92 -8.77
C MET A 1 9.18 -26.08 -9.48
N ASP A 2 9.63 -27.31 -9.25
CA ASP A 2 9.50 -28.40 -10.24
C ASP A 2 8.59 -29.53 -9.77
N SER A 3 8.21 -29.57 -8.49
CA SER A 3 7.48 -30.71 -7.90
C SER A 3 5.99 -30.81 -8.29
N VAL A 4 5.36 -29.72 -8.75
CA VAL A 4 3.92 -29.71 -9.07
C VAL A 4 3.65 -30.15 -10.52
N ARG A 5 4.65 -30.00 -11.40
CA ARG A 5 4.50 -30.37 -12.82
C ARG A 5 4.76 -31.86 -13.05
N ASP A 6 5.62 -32.47 -12.23
CA ASP A 6 5.95 -33.89 -12.31
C ASP A 6 4.83 -34.81 -11.78
N SER A 7 3.86 -34.29 -11.01
CA SER A 7 2.76 -35.09 -10.44
C SER A 7 1.54 -35.22 -11.37
N VAL A 8 1.58 -34.63 -12.57
CA VAL A 8 0.48 -34.68 -13.55
C VAL A 8 0.64 -35.90 -14.47
N ASP A 9 0.84 -37.08 -13.89
CA ASP A 9 0.76 -38.35 -14.62
C ASP A 9 -0.68 -38.89 -14.52
N GLY A 10 -1.53 -38.46 -15.47
CA GLY A 10 -2.81 -39.10 -15.84
C GLY A 10 -3.94 -39.15 -14.79
N SER A 11 -3.63 -39.06 -13.49
CA SER A 11 -4.60 -39.10 -12.40
C SER A 11 -4.78 -37.68 -11.84
N TRP A 12 -6.01 -37.18 -11.95
CA TRP A 12 -6.39 -35.89 -11.39
C TRP A 12 -6.59 -36.06 -9.89
N ASN A 13 -5.61 -35.61 -9.10
CA ASN A 13 -5.73 -35.58 -7.65
C ASN A 13 -6.48 -34.31 -7.22
N ARG A 14 -7.15 -34.35 -6.05
CA ARG A 14 -7.90 -33.20 -5.50
C ARG A 14 -7.10 -31.89 -5.45
N LEU A 15 -5.79 -31.99 -5.24
CA LEU A 15 -4.87 -30.85 -5.25
C LEU A 15 -4.80 -30.14 -6.63
N HIS A 16 -5.08 -30.86 -7.72
CA HIS A 16 -5.09 -30.35 -9.09
C HIS A 16 -6.46 -29.74 -9.47
N LEU A 17 -7.46 -29.88 -8.59
CA LEU A 17 -8.84 -29.41 -8.77
C LEU A 17 -9.18 -28.26 -7.83
N LEU A 18 -8.17 -27.52 -7.34
CA LEU A 18 -8.39 -26.35 -6.48
C LEU A 18 -9.34 -25.37 -7.18
N THR A 19 -10.48 -25.13 -6.53
CA THR A 19 -11.46 -24.15 -6.98
C THR A 19 -11.31 -22.84 -6.22
N GLY A 20 -11.93 -21.77 -6.74
CA GLY A 20 -12.03 -20.51 -5.98
C GLY A 20 -12.69 -20.71 -4.61
N GLN A 21 -13.67 -21.63 -4.51
CA GLN A 21 -14.33 -21.95 -3.25
C GLN A 21 -13.39 -22.60 -2.23
N ASP A 22 -12.47 -23.45 -2.68
CA ASP A 22 -11.44 -24.04 -1.81
C ASP A 22 -10.50 -22.95 -1.27
N LEU A 23 -10.10 -21.99 -2.11
CA LEU A 23 -9.30 -20.84 -1.68
C LEU A 23 -10.04 -19.97 -0.66
N TYR A 24 -11.32 -19.68 -0.88
CA TYR A 24 -12.15 -18.95 0.10
C TYR A 24 -12.30 -19.69 1.43
N ASN A 25 -12.48 -21.01 1.39
CA ASN A 25 -12.57 -21.83 2.60
C ASN A 25 -11.25 -21.83 3.37
N ILE A 26 -10.11 -21.96 2.69
CA ILE A 26 -8.78 -21.85 3.31
C ILE A 26 -8.59 -20.46 3.91
N GLN A 27 -8.96 -19.40 3.18
CA GLN A 27 -8.87 -18.03 3.66
C GLN A 27 -9.66 -17.84 4.97
N ARG A 28 -10.92 -18.29 4.99
CA ARG A 28 -11.80 -18.23 6.17
C ARG A 28 -11.27 -19.08 7.32
N ASP A 29 -10.95 -20.34 7.07
CA ASP A 29 -10.66 -21.34 8.12
C ASP A 29 -9.30 -21.11 8.79
N PHE A 30 -8.35 -20.51 8.06
CA PHE A 30 -7.04 -20.12 8.58
C PHE A 30 -6.95 -18.63 8.94
N ASN A 31 -8.06 -17.89 8.85
CA ASN A 31 -8.15 -16.46 9.12
C ASN A 31 -7.04 -15.68 8.38
N ILE A 32 -6.81 -16.06 7.11
CA ILE A 32 -5.89 -15.37 6.19
C ILE A 32 -6.63 -14.11 5.73
N ASN A 33 -6.71 -13.15 6.63
CA ASN A 33 -7.32 -11.87 6.33
C ASN A 33 -6.38 -11.08 5.40
N CYS A 34 -6.96 -10.20 4.59
CA CYS A 34 -6.18 -9.14 3.96
C CYS A 34 -5.67 -8.23 5.09
N ASP A 35 -4.47 -8.52 5.60
CA ASP A 35 -3.77 -7.73 6.64
C ASP A 35 -3.49 -6.27 6.19
N GLU A 36 -3.81 -5.97 4.93
CA GLU A 36 -3.77 -4.66 4.32
C GLU A 36 -4.76 -3.68 4.96
N ARG A 37 -5.88 -4.17 5.52
CA ARG A 37 -6.92 -3.34 6.14
C ARG A 37 -6.89 -3.45 7.67
N LEU A 38 -6.22 -2.49 8.31
CA LEU A 38 -6.05 -2.42 9.77
C LEU A 38 -7.33 -2.01 10.52
N HIS A 39 -8.28 -1.37 9.84
CA HIS A 39 -9.53 -0.86 10.41
C HIS A 39 -10.66 -0.85 9.35
N SER A 40 -11.92 -0.90 9.77
CA SER A 40 -13.08 -0.86 8.87
C SER A 40 -13.27 0.48 8.14
N ASP A 41 -12.55 1.50 8.56
CA ASP A 41 -12.40 2.78 7.89
C ASP A 41 -10.99 2.85 7.29
N ASP A 42 -10.92 3.14 5.99
CA ASP A 42 -9.68 3.10 5.24
C ASP A 42 -8.75 4.25 5.64
N TYR A 43 -9.30 5.42 5.97
CA TYR A 43 -8.51 6.55 6.48
C TYR A 43 -7.83 6.21 7.80
N THR A 44 -8.56 5.58 8.72
CA THR A 44 -8.00 5.06 9.97
C THR A 44 -6.95 3.99 9.72
N SER A 45 -7.14 3.12 8.72
CA SER A 45 -6.14 2.11 8.36
C SER A 45 -4.83 2.75 7.91
N VAL A 46 -4.89 3.79 7.08
CA VAL A 46 -3.69 4.53 6.64
C VAL A 46 -3.02 5.23 7.81
N LEU A 47 -3.79 5.90 8.69
CA LEU A 47 -3.23 6.55 9.89
C LEU A 47 -2.44 5.54 10.75
N LEU A 48 -3.05 4.39 11.07
CA LEU A 48 -2.39 3.34 11.86
C LEU A 48 -1.13 2.81 11.18
N TRP A 49 -1.15 2.68 9.86
CA TRP A 49 0.01 2.28 9.09
C TRP A 49 1.11 3.34 9.13
N VAL A 50 0.78 4.63 8.95
CA VAL A 50 1.74 5.75 9.04
C VAL A 50 2.38 5.80 10.42
N GLU A 51 1.60 5.68 11.49
CA GLU A 51 2.14 5.64 12.87
C GLU A 51 3.08 4.45 13.08
N LYS A 52 2.77 3.30 12.49
CA LYS A 52 3.67 2.13 12.53
C LYS A 52 4.96 2.38 11.75
N MET A 53 4.90 3.03 10.59
CA MET A 53 6.09 3.33 9.77
C MET A 53 7.03 4.33 10.46
N LYS A 54 6.50 5.28 11.24
CA LYS A 54 7.31 6.22 12.05
C LYS A 54 8.21 5.53 13.08
N LEU A 55 7.92 4.28 13.45
CA LEU A 55 8.73 3.48 14.37
C LEU A 55 9.90 2.76 13.69
N LEU A 56 9.96 2.76 12.36
CA LEU A 56 11.04 2.14 11.60
C LEU A 56 12.20 3.13 11.44
N ASP A 57 13.44 2.63 11.55
CA ASP A 57 14.64 3.41 11.24
C ASP A 57 14.64 3.91 9.78
N ASP A 58 14.09 3.11 8.86
CA ASP A 58 13.89 3.44 7.45
C ASP A 58 12.41 3.79 7.18
N ASN A 59 11.92 4.86 7.80
CA ASN A 59 10.56 5.35 7.61
C ASN A 59 10.38 5.92 6.18
N PRO A 60 9.51 5.32 5.33
CA PRO A 60 9.30 5.79 3.97
C PRO A 60 8.35 6.99 3.88
N VAL A 61 7.68 7.40 4.97
CA VAL A 61 6.67 8.46 4.94
C VAL A 61 7.37 9.83 4.94
N LEU A 62 7.17 10.59 3.86
CA LEU A 62 7.70 11.95 3.69
C LEU A 62 6.71 13.02 4.16
N PHE A 63 5.42 12.79 3.91
CA PHE A 63 4.34 13.72 4.26
C PHE A 63 3.05 12.94 4.44
N PHE A 64 2.24 13.32 5.43
CA PHE A 64 0.93 12.76 5.66
C PHE A 64 -0.04 13.82 6.17
N LYS A 65 -1.16 13.98 5.48
CA LYS A 65 -2.31 14.80 5.87
C LYS A 65 -3.57 13.95 5.83
N GLN A 66 -4.31 13.96 6.93
CA GLN A 66 -5.60 13.30 7.05
C GLN A 66 -6.74 14.29 6.74
N GLN A 67 -7.84 13.79 6.18
CA GLN A 67 -9.04 14.61 5.98
C GLN A 67 -9.61 15.10 7.32
N GLY A 68 -10.19 16.30 7.31
CA GLY A 68 -10.77 16.93 8.50
C GLY A 68 -9.73 17.37 9.54
N THR A 69 -8.44 17.38 9.16
CA THR A 69 -7.38 17.95 9.99
C THR A 69 -6.79 19.17 9.29
N THR A 70 -6.85 20.32 9.97
CA THR A 70 -6.14 21.53 9.58
C THR A 70 -4.66 21.30 9.91
N ASP A 71 -3.82 21.25 8.88
CA ASP A 71 -2.39 20.89 8.89
C ASP A 71 -1.70 20.90 10.26
N ASN A 72 -1.36 19.73 10.81
CA ASN A 72 -0.26 19.64 11.76
C ASN A 72 1.05 19.55 10.97
N ALA A 73 1.50 20.72 10.54
CA ALA A 73 2.77 20.97 9.88
C ALA A 73 3.92 20.22 10.56
N THR A 74 4.42 19.20 9.89
CA THR A 74 5.85 18.85 9.90
C THR A 74 6.19 18.34 8.51
N VAL A 75 6.55 19.27 7.62
CA VAL A 75 7.63 19.12 6.61
C VAL A 75 7.71 20.31 5.64
N LEU A 76 6.77 21.24 5.58
CA LEU A 76 6.97 22.47 4.79
C LEU A 76 6.39 23.70 5.49
N GLN A 77 7.24 24.41 6.24
CA GLN A 77 7.03 25.84 6.44
C GLN A 77 7.24 26.53 5.08
N ARG A 78 6.24 26.46 4.18
CA ARG A 78 6.18 27.36 3.04
C ARG A 78 5.28 28.51 3.43
N GLN A 79 5.88 29.69 3.49
CA GLN A 79 5.15 30.94 3.40
C GLN A 79 4.40 30.94 2.07
N ASP A 80 3.10 31.21 2.15
CA ASP A 80 2.17 31.42 1.05
C ASP A 80 1.58 30.14 0.43
N THR A 81 0.30 29.95 0.76
CA THR A 81 -0.71 28.99 0.26
C THR A 81 -0.75 27.62 0.94
N GLU A 82 -1.80 27.42 1.74
CA GLU A 82 -2.32 26.10 2.10
C GLU A 82 -2.61 25.37 0.79
N LEU A 83 -1.75 24.40 0.45
CA LEU A 83 -1.84 23.66 -0.83
C LEU A 83 -2.99 22.62 -0.82
N LEU A 84 -3.54 22.32 0.36
CA LEU A 84 -4.52 21.28 0.60
C LEU A 84 -5.61 21.83 1.55
N ASP A 85 -6.87 21.73 1.15
CA ASP A 85 -8.03 22.11 1.96
C ASP A 85 -8.25 21.09 3.09
N ASP A 86 -9.05 21.41 4.12
CA ASP A 86 -9.33 20.50 5.25
C ASP A 86 -9.80 19.10 4.79
N ASP A 87 -10.61 19.04 3.73
CA ASP A 87 -11.16 17.81 3.17
C ASP A 87 -10.16 17.01 2.31
N ASP A 88 -8.98 17.56 2.01
CA ASP A 88 -7.97 16.87 1.21
C ASP A 88 -7.20 15.83 2.03
N PHE A 89 -6.95 14.70 1.39
CA PHE A 89 -6.07 13.63 1.86
C PHE A 89 -4.79 13.59 1.03
N MET A 90 -3.63 13.53 1.69
CA MET A 90 -2.35 13.34 0.99
C MET A 90 -1.40 12.46 1.79
N LEU A 91 -0.83 11.46 1.12
CA LEU A 91 0.28 10.66 1.62
C LEU A 91 1.40 10.70 0.58
N ALA A 92 2.53 11.30 0.93
CA ALA A 92 3.75 11.21 0.15
C ALA A 92 4.71 10.25 0.83
N MET A 93 5.20 9.26 0.07
CA MET A 93 6.12 8.26 0.56
C MET A 93 7.18 7.93 -0.48
N MET A 94 8.38 7.61 -0.02
CA MET A 94 9.53 7.25 -0.85
C MET A 94 10.51 6.46 0.01
N THR A 95 10.95 5.31 -0.47
CA THR A 95 12.01 4.55 0.20
C THR A 95 13.38 5.18 -0.05
N ASN A 96 14.36 4.89 0.80
CA ASN A 96 15.73 5.37 0.62
C ASN A 96 16.33 5.00 -0.76
N PRO A 97 16.18 3.76 -1.28
CA PRO A 97 16.64 3.44 -2.63
C PRO A 97 15.94 4.26 -3.73
N GLN A 98 14.64 4.54 -3.60
CA GLN A 98 13.92 5.40 -4.55
C GLN A 98 14.43 6.84 -4.50
N LYS A 99 14.71 7.35 -3.30
CA LYS A 99 15.34 8.67 -3.10
C LYS A 99 16.68 8.76 -3.81
N GLU A 100 17.57 7.78 -3.57
CA GLU A 100 18.87 7.75 -4.23
C GLU A 100 18.75 7.69 -5.76
N LEU A 101 17.81 6.90 -6.28
CA LEU A 101 17.57 6.80 -7.71
C LEU A 101 17.09 8.13 -8.29
N LEU A 102 16.16 8.80 -7.58
CA LEU A 102 15.64 10.11 -7.97
C LEU A 102 16.74 11.18 -7.95
N GLU A 103 17.59 11.20 -6.94
CA GLU A 103 18.73 12.13 -6.85
C GLU A 103 19.74 11.90 -7.98
N LYS A 104 19.99 10.65 -8.35
CA LYS A 104 20.97 10.28 -9.40
C LYS A 104 20.44 10.49 -10.82
N LEU A 105 19.16 10.22 -11.06
CA LEU A 105 18.60 10.11 -12.43
C LEU A 105 17.42 11.06 -12.71
N GLY A 106 16.82 11.66 -11.68
CA GLY A 106 15.56 12.41 -11.77
C GLY A 106 15.71 13.93 -11.87
N SER A 107 16.90 14.45 -12.17
CA SER A 107 17.17 15.90 -12.18
C SER A 107 16.56 16.66 -13.36
N ASP A 108 16.20 15.98 -14.46
CA ASP A 108 15.68 16.62 -15.68
C ASP A 108 14.14 16.63 -15.74
N ARG A 109 13.48 15.52 -15.37
CA ARG A 109 12.03 15.35 -15.57
C ARG A 109 11.37 14.55 -14.46
N LEU A 110 10.17 14.98 -14.07
CA LEU A 110 9.26 14.25 -13.20
C LEU A 110 8.08 13.73 -14.04
N CYS A 111 7.89 12.41 -14.07
CA CYS A 111 6.75 11.79 -14.71
C CYS A 111 5.73 11.40 -13.65
N VAL A 112 4.48 11.82 -13.82
CA VAL A 112 3.36 11.47 -12.95
C VAL A 112 2.42 10.58 -13.74
N ASP A 113 2.23 9.35 -13.27
CA ASP A 113 1.33 8.38 -13.90
C ASP A 113 0.06 8.21 -13.07
N GLY A 114 -1.08 8.59 -13.64
CA GLY A 114 -2.40 8.40 -13.06
C GLY A 114 -3.01 7.11 -13.59
N THR A 115 -2.56 5.97 -13.08
CA THR A 115 -3.22 4.69 -13.41
C THR A 115 -4.60 4.64 -12.74
N HIS A 116 -5.56 4.04 -13.45
CA HIS A 116 -7.01 4.05 -13.15
C HIS A 116 -7.36 4.00 -11.66
N GLY A 117 -8.37 4.78 -11.26
CA GLY A 117 -8.96 4.80 -9.91
C GLY A 117 -9.51 3.46 -9.47
N THR A 118 -8.64 2.54 -9.07
CA THR A 118 -8.97 1.27 -8.46
C THR A 118 -8.87 1.40 -6.96
N THR A 119 -9.97 1.78 -6.32
CA THR A 119 -10.22 1.32 -4.95
C THR A 119 -10.37 -0.20 -5.05
N GLY A 120 -9.35 -0.92 -4.62
CA GLY A 120 -9.41 -2.38 -4.52
C GLY A 120 -10.58 -2.75 -3.62
N LYS A 121 -11.64 -3.33 -4.21
CA LYS A 121 -12.65 -4.00 -3.42
C LYS A 121 -12.02 -5.28 -2.89
N CYS A 122 -11.79 -5.32 -1.58
CA CYS A 122 -11.79 -6.58 -0.86
C CYS A 122 -13.21 -7.16 -0.87
#